data_AF-A0A957NW84-F1
#
_entry.id   AF-A0A957NW84-F1
#
_cell.length_a   1.000
_cell.length_b   1.000
_cell.length_c   1.000
_cell.angle_alpha   90.00
_cell.angle_beta   90.00
_cell.angle_gamma   90.00
#
_symmetry.space_group_name_H-M   'P 1'
#
loop_
_entity.id
_entity.type
_entity.pdbx_description
1 polymer ?
#
loop_
_entity_poly.entity_id
_entity_poly.type
_entity_poly.pdbx_seq_one_letter_code
_entity_poly.pdbx_strand_id
1 'polypeptide(L)'
;RPFWGGGFPQMMWQELSIPLFVLGVIGILFLGRRMAVLLYGALFLYAAFCWAYRFGNWYQVILPAYPLILLGLAGWSRLLDRRLSAAANRYVQVAAALLLCVAIGWRAQASWPAADSRNRSDDTALPHAGMLIAQPLPAAAALFAPVQDALALQYLIDIWGIRPDLRVVSSRQAAAILQENGPLLATVDAAPTLLDELPAPLAVQLQDQSADWVRVNNAAQPSTLEPPAVELDEVALPSVVLAGYSFAPTPVNPIAPQSASPAMDLILYWQLVDGVWPEGVSISVRPTLKGNLIRVPQGKPNQGESNPEESDQIVQQDRPRPVHGLIKLSAPFLQQQLVADAYRLALAEPAPAGVDGVSVILYQKKDGGFENVAELAFPLDMRGP
;
A
#
# COMPACT_ATOMS: atom_id res chain seq x y z
N ARG A 1 25.47 -15.54 -11.14
CA ARG A 1 24.55 -14.41 -11.41
C ARG A 1 24.46 -14.21 -12.92
N PRO A 2 23.30 -13.83 -13.48
CA PRO A 2 23.18 -13.64 -14.92
C PRO A 2 24.12 -12.54 -15.44
N PHE A 3 24.52 -12.65 -16.71
CA PHE A 3 25.42 -11.68 -17.35
C PHE A 3 24.75 -10.30 -17.50
N TRP A 4 23.44 -10.31 -17.77
CA TRP A 4 22.55 -9.15 -17.77
C TRP A 4 21.66 -9.17 -16.52
N GLY A 5 21.24 -8.02 -16.03
CA GLY A 5 20.44 -7.92 -14.82
C GLY A 5 20.09 -6.48 -14.48
N GLY A 6 19.07 -6.27 -13.64
CA GLY A 6 18.66 -4.94 -13.19
C GLY A 6 18.24 -3.98 -14.32
N GLY A 7 17.75 -4.51 -15.45
CA GLY A 7 17.37 -3.70 -16.61
C GLY A 7 18.50 -3.29 -17.55
N PHE A 8 19.76 -3.65 -17.26
CA PHE A 8 20.91 -3.36 -18.13
C PHE A 8 21.10 -4.44 -19.22
N PRO A 9 21.29 -4.07 -20.51
CA PRO A 9 21.38 -2.72 -21.06
C PRO A 9 20.04 -2.22 -21.64
N GLN A 10 18.96 -2.98 -21.47
CA GLN A 10 17.66 -2.76 -22.10
C GLN A 10 17.12 -1.35 -21.84
N MET A 11 17.21 -0.86 -20.60
CA MET A 11 16.75 0.49 -20.26
C MET A 11 17.53 1.60 -20.97
N MET A 12 18.83 1.41 -21.27
CA MET A 12 19.61 2.43 -22.00
C MET A 12 19.04 2.71 -23.38
N TRP A 13 18.61 1.65 -24.08
CA TRP A 13 18.05 1.79 -25.42
C TRP A 13 16.58 2.23 -25.38
N GLN A 14 15.86 1.91 -24.30
CA GLN A 14 14.51 2.44 -24.07
C GLN A 14 14.53 3.94 -23.78
N GLU A 15 15.55 4.46 -23.10
CA GLU A 15 15.68 5.87 -22.72
C GLU A 15 16.25 6.77 -23.82
N LEU A 16 17.25 6.32 -24.58
CA LEU A 16 17.78 7.13 -25.68
C LEU A 16 17.09 6.87 -27.02
N SER A 17 16.35 5.76 -27.16
CA SER A 17 15.98 5.13 -28.43
C SER A 17 17.19 4.59 -29.21
N ILE A 18 17.04 3.41 -29.82
CA ILE A 18 18.10 2.76 -30.61
C ILE A 18 18.66 3.67 -31.70
N PRO A 19 17.83 4.40 -32.49
CA PRO A 19 18.36 5.28 -33.53
C PRO A 19 19.25 6.40 -32.99
N LEU A 20 18.84 7.05 -31.90
CA LEU A 20 19.61 8.15 -31.30
C LEU A 20 20.92 7.65 -30.72
N PHE A 21 20.90 6.47 -30.08
CA PHE A 21 22.09 5.84 -29.52
C PHE A 21 23.10 5.51 -30.62
N VAL A 22 22.67 4.85 -31.69
CA VAL A 22 23.55 4.47 -32.81
C VAL A 22 24.10 5.70 -33.52
N LEU A 23 23.24 6.68 -33.85
CA LEU A 23 23.66 7.91 -34.52
C LEU A 23 24.60 8.73 -33.64
N GLY A 24 24.33 8.86 -32.35
CA GLY A 24 25.19 9.57 -31.41
C GLY A 24 26.57 8.91 -31.31
N VAL A 25 26.62 7.59 -31.08
CA VAL A 25 27.89 6.86 -30.99
C VAL A 25 28.71 6.99 -32.28
N ILE A 26 28.11 6.74 -33.45
CA ILE A 26 28.80 6.87 -34.75
C ILE A 26 29.26 8.31 -34.97
N GLY A 27 28.44 9.29 -34.57
CA GLY A 27 28.67 10.70 -34.80
C GLY A 27 29.93 11.25 -34.14
N ILE A 28 30.38 10.61 -33.05
CA ILE A 28 31.64 10.92 -32.35
C ILE A 28 32.84 10.85 -33.31
N LEU A 29 32.82 9.96 -34.32
CA LEU A 29 33.89 9.84 -35.32
C LEU A 29 34.12 11.16 -36.09
N PHE A 30 33.08 11.98 -36.24
CA PHE A 30 33.14 13.23 -37.00
C PHE A 30 33.64 14.43 -36.18
N LEU A 31 33.85 14.27 -34.87
CA LEU A 31 34.39 15.31 -33.99
C LEU A 31 35.93 15.43 -34.04
N GLY A 32 36.59 14.59 -34.84
CA GLY A 32 38.04 14.56 -35.02
C GLY A 32 38.73 13.60 -34.05
N ARG A 33 39.90 13.08 -34.47
CA ARG A 33 40.57 11.93 -33.82
C ARG A 33 40.81 12.10 -32.31
N ARG A 34 41.27 13.29 -31.87
CA ARG A 34 41.58 13.54 -30.44
C ARG A 34 40.31 13.51 -29.58
N MET A 35 39.25 14.16 -30.03
CA MET A 35 37.97 14.21 -29.31
C MET A 35 37.28 12.84 -29.33
N ALA A 36 37.32 12.14 -30.47
CA ALA A 36 36.75 10.81 -30.60
C ALA A 36 37.39 9.81 -29.62
N VAL A 37 38.72 9.80 -29.51
CA VAL A 37 39.43 8.93 -28.56
C VAL A 37 39.03 9.24 -27.12
N LEU A 38 38.94 10.52 -26.75
CA LEU A 38 38.52 10.92 -25.40
C LEU A 38 37.08 10.48 -25.09
N LEU A 39 36.14 10.75 -26.00
CA LEU A 39 34.73 10.44 -25.81
C LEU A 39 34.47 8.93 -25.80
N TYR A 40 35.09 8.16 -26.70
CA TYR A 40 34.99 6.70 -26.68
C TYR A 40 35.64 6.11 -25.43
N GLY A 41 36.77 6.65 -24.96
CA GLY A 41 37.39 6.23 -23.70
C GLY A 41 36.47 6.46 -22.51
N ALA A 42 35.82 7.62 -22.43
CA ALA A 42 34.84 7.93 -21.39
C ALA A 42 33.60 7.01 -21.47
N LEU A 43 33.04 6.80 -22.66
CA LEU A 43 31.90 5.89 -22.85
C LEU A 43 32.24 4.45 -22.49
N PHE A 44 33.45 3.99 -22.83
CA PHE A 44 33.93 2.67 -22.45
C PHE A 44 34.04 2.53 -20.93
N LEU A 45 34.59 3.55 -20.25
CA LEU A 45 34.67 3.57 -18.79
C LEU A 45 33.28 3.51 -18.14
N TYR A 46 32.33 4.31 -18.62
CA TYR A 46 30.95 4.26 -18.13
C TYR A 46 30.29 2.91 -18.39
N ALA A 47 30.51 2.30 -19.56
CA ALA A 47 29.99 0.96 -19.87
C ALA A 47 30.56 -0.11 -18.91
N ALA A 48 31.86 -0.04 -18.59
CA ALA A 48 32.51 -0.93 -17.64
C ALA A 48 31.92 -0.79 -16.22
N PHE A 49 31.71 0.44 -15.75
CA PHE A 49 31.07 0.68 -14.46
C PHE A 49 29.60 0.26 -14.45
N CYS A 50 28.83 0.53 -15.50
CA CYS A 50 27.44 0.08 -15.59
C CYS A 50 27.35 -1.44 -15.52
N TRP A 51 28.26 -2.16 -16.17
CA TRP A 51 28.32 -3.63 -16.09
C TRP A 51 28.68 -4.12 -14.68
N ALA A 52 29.62 -3.46 -14.00
CA ALA A 52 30.00 -3.77 -12.62
C ALA A 52 28.84 -3.55 -11.63
N TYR A 53 28.07 -2.47 -11.81
CA TYR A 53 26.94 -2.07 -10.97
C TYR A 53 25.57 -2.52 -11.47
N ARG A 54 25.49 -3.43 -12.46
CA ARG A 54 24.24 -3.82 -13.14
C ARG A 54 23.11 -4.36 -12.23
N PHE A 55 23.44 -4.84 -11.03
CA PHE A 55 22.46 -5.29 -10.04
C PHE A 55 22.13 -4.25 -8.96
N GLY A 56 22.72 -3.06 -9.05
CA GLY A 56 22.49 -1.95 -8.16
C GLY A 56 22.22 -0.68 -8.95
N ASN A 57 22.82 0.42 -8.52
CA ASN A 57 22.52 1.76 -8.99
C ASN A 57 23.25 2.14 -10.29
N TRP A 58 23.21 1.28 -11.31
CA TRP A 58 23.87 1.55 -12.59
C TRP A 58 23.25 2.73 -13.35
N TYR A 59 21.98 3.06 -13.06
CA TYR A 59 21.29 4.20 -13.67
C TYR A 59 21.95 5.54 -13.30
N GLN A 60 22.40 5.73 -12.06
CA GLN A 60 23.17 6.93 -11.69
C GLN A 60 24.51 7.02 -12.42
N VAL A 61 25.10 5.86 -12.72
CA VAL A 61 26.41 5.76 -13.39
C VAL A 61 26.32 6.09 -14.88
N ILE A 62 25.20 5.74 -15.56
CA ILE A 62 25.05 5.97 -17.00
C ILE A 62 24.64 7.41 -17.35
N LEU A 63 24.02 8.16 -16.42
CA LEU A 63 23.50 9.51 -16.68
C LEU A 63 24.53 10.45 -17.37
N PRO A 64 25.81 10.50 -16.95
CA PRO A 64 26.80 11.34 -17.61
C PRO A 64 27.16 10.90 -19.04
N ALA A 65 26.88 9.66 -19.43
CA ALA A 65 27.15 9.16 -20.78
C ALA A 65 26.16 9.72 -21.81
N TYR A 66 24.93 10.06 -21.41
CA TYR A 66 23.91 10.56 -22.33
C TYR A 66 24.30 11.88 -23.02
N PRO A 67 24.78 12.92 -22.30
CA PRO A 67 25.34 14.11 -22.94
C PRO A 67 26.48 13.81 -23.93
N LEU A 68 27.34 12.83 -23.64
CA LEU A 68 28.44 12.46 -24.53
C LEU A 68 27.95 11.83 -25.84
N ILE A 69 26.91 11.01 -25.77
CA ILE A 69 26.26 10.44 -26.96
C ILE A 69 25.55 11.54 -27.76
N LEU A 70 24.91 12.50 -27.09
CA LEU A 70 24.29 13.66 -27.75
C LEU A 70 25.33 14.58 -28.42
N LEU A 71 26.51 14.76 -27.84
CA LEU A 71 27.62 15.48 -28.49
C LEU A 71 28.03 14.80 -29.80
N GLY A 72 27.96 13.47 -29.87
CA GLY A 72 28.15 12.73 -31.10
C GLY A 72 27.16 13.10 -32.21
N LEU A 73 25.89 13.36 -31.88
CA LEU A 73 24.91 13.86 -32.85
C LEU A 73 25.32 15.22 -33.44
N ALA A 74 25.95 16.10 -32.65
CA ALA A 74 26.52 17.35 -33.17
C ALA A 74 27.71 17.12 -34.13
N GLY A 75 28.37 15.95 -34.07
CA GLY A 75 29.34 15.55 -35.08
C GLY A 75 28.71 15.39 -36.47
N TRP A 76 27.47 14.89 -36.53
CA TRP A 76 26.71 14.77 -37.78
C TRP A 76 26.30 16.12 -38.34
N SER A 77 25.90 17.08 -37.50
CA SER A 77 25.54 18.42 -37.98
C SER A 77 26.73 19.10 -38.67
N ARG A 78 27.96 18.91 -38.18
CA ARG A 78 29.16 19.44 -38.83
C ARG A 78 29.46 18.80 -40.19
N LEU A 79 29.19 17.50 -40.35
CA LEU A 79 29.31 16.79 -41.63
C LEU A 79 28.23 17.26 -42.62
N LEU A 80 27.00 17.39 -42.13
CA LEU A 80 25.84 17.85 -42.88
C LEU A 80 26.04 19.31 -43.30
N ASP A 81 26.47 20.21 -42.42
CA ASP A 81 26.76 21.61 -42.76
C ASP A 81 27.84 21.72 -43.82
N ARG A 82 28.91 20.92 -43.78
CA ARG A 82 29.94 20.97 -44.83
C ARG A 82 29.44 20.50 -46.20
N ARG A 83 28.50 19.55 -46.25
CA ARG A 83 27.94 19.01 -47.50
C ARG A 83 26.74 19.81 -48.01
N LEU A 84 25.90 20.29 -47.09
CA LEU A 84 24.70 21.06 -47.38
C LEU A 84 25.06 22.53 -47.62
N SER A 85 25.93 23.18 -46.86
CA SER A 85 26.23 24.61 -47.07
C SER A 85 26.88 24.91 -48.42
N ALA A 86 27.42 23.92 -49.12
CA ALA A 86 27.96 24.07 -50.47
C ALA A 86 26.87 24.11 -51.57
N ALA A 87 25.63 23.67 -51.31
CA ALA A 87 24.55 23.58 -52.32
C ALA A 87 23.10 23.58 -51.78
N ALA A 88 22.88 23.71 -50.48
CA ALA A 88 21.58 23.43 -49.87
C ALA A 88 20.66 24.63 -49.89
N ASN A 89 19.55 24.41 -50.59
CA ASN A 89 18.40 25.28 -50.61
C ASN A 89 17.79 25.41 -49.19
N ARG A 90 17.35 26.62 -48.81
CA ARG A 90 16.74 26.95 -47.51
C ARG A 90 15.65 25.95 -47.08
N TYR A 91 14.94 25.36 -48.04
CA TYR A 91 13.93 24.33 -47.80
C TYR A 91 14.48 23.05 -47.13
N VAL A 92 15.71 22.63 -47.43
CA VAL A 92 16.31 21.42 -46.81
C VAL A 92 16.60 21.67 -45.33
N GLN A 93 17.08 22.88 -44.99
CA GLN A 93 17.33 23.26 -43.60
C GLN A 93 16.02 23.36 -42.80
N VAL A 94 14.97 23.96 -43.39
CA VAL A 94 13.64 24.03 -42.76
C VAL A 94 13.04 22.63 -42.59
N ALA A 95 13.15 21.76 -43.59
CA ALA A 95 12.66 20.38 -43.49
C ALA A 95 13.39 19.58 -42.39
N ALA A 96 14.71 19.73 -42.29
CA ALA A 96 15.50 19.09 -41.23
C ALA A 96 15.11 19.62 -39.83
N ALA A 97 14.90 20.93 -39.68
CA ALA A 97 14.45 21.53 -38.43
C ALA A 97 13.03 21.06 -38.04
N LEU A 98 12.11 20.97 -39.02
CA LEU A 98 10.76 20.43 -38.78
C LEU A 98 10.80 18.96 -38.35
N LEU A 99 11.60 18.13 -39.01
CA LEU A 99 11.79 16.73 -38.63
C LEU A 99 12.37 16.60 -37.21
N LEU A 100 13.30 17.48 -36.83
CA LEU A 100 13.82 17.53 -35.47
C LEU A 100 12.73 17.91 -34.45
N CYS A 101 11.93 18.94 -34.73
CA CYS A 101 10.80 19.32 -33.87
C CYS A 101 9.78 18.18 -33.71
N VAL A 102 9.48 17.46 -34.80
CA VAL A 102 8.61 16.27 -34.76
C VAL A 102 9.22 15.17 -33.92
N ALA A 103 10.52 14.89 -34.07
CA ALA A 103 11.21 13.87 -33.26
C ALA A 103 11.23 14.23 -31.77
N ILE A 104 11.44 15.51 -31.43
CA ILE A 104 11.37 16.01 -30.05
C ILE A 104 9.94 15.85 -29.50
N GLY A 105 8.93 16.28 -30.26
CA GLY A 105 7.52 16.18 -29.86
C GLY A 105 7.09 14.72 -29.65
N TRP A 106 7.44 13.84 -30.58
CA TRP A 106 7.20 12.40 -30.46
C TRP A 106 7.88 11.80 -29.23
N ARG A 107 9.14 12.18 -28.97
CA ARG A 107 9.87 11.67 -27.81
C ARG A 107 9.31 12.19 -26.49
N ALA A 108 8.95 13.47 -26.44
CA ALA A 108 8.28 14.06 -25.28
C ALA A 108 6.96 13.33 -25.00
N GLN A 109 6.13 13.09 -26.02
CA GLN A 109 4.87 12.36 -25.88
C GLN A 109 5.08 10.92 -25.40
N ALA A 110 6.08 10.20 -25.92
CA ALA A 110 6.38 8.83 -25.52
C ALA A 110 6.94 8.73 -24.09
N SER A 111 7.77 9.70 -23.68
CA SER A 111 8.37 9.72 -22.35
C SER A 111 7.48 10.34 -21.27
N TRP A 112 6.54 11.22 -21.63
CA TRP A 112 5.73 11.98 -20.67
C TRP A 112 4.96 11.07 -19.70
N PRO A 113 4.21 10.04 -20.12
CA PRO A 113 3.50 9.17 -19.18
C PRO A 113 4.44 8.46 -18.19
N ALA A 114 5.65 8.12 -18.62
CA ALA A 114 6.66 7.45 -17.80
C ALA A 114 7.43 8.43 -16.88
N ALA A 115 7.51 9.71 -17.23
CA ALA A 115 8.14 10.76 -16.43
C ALA A 115 7.16 11.56 -15.57
N ASP A 116 5.86 11.47 -15.84
CA ASP A 116 4.81 12.12 -15.05
C ASP A 116 4.63 11.34 -13.74
N SER A 117 5.32 11.82 -12.71
CA SER A 117 5.23 11.35 -11.33
C SER A 117 4.02 11.92 -10.58
N ARG A 118 3.18 12.75 -11.21
CA ARG A 118 2.01 13.30 -10.52
C ARG A 118 1.00 12.18 -10.23
N ASN A 119 0.53 12.13 -8.99
CA ASN A 119 -0.55 11.25 -8.53
C ASN A 119 -0.32 9.74 -8.79
N ARG A 120 0.93 9.29 -8.90
CA ARG A 120 1.21 7.85 -8.91
C ARG A 120 0.94 7.29 -7.52
N SER A 121 0.28 6.14 -7.45
CA SER A 121 0.10 5.37 -6.21
C SER A 121 1.42 5.26 -5.42
N ASP A 122 2.52 5.09 -6.15
CA ASP A 122 3.87 4.86 -5.64
C ASP A 122 4.53 6.15 -5.10
N ASP A 123 4.09 7.34 -5.55
CA ASP A 123 4.49 8.66 -5.00
C ASP A 123 3.49 9.14 -3.90
N THR A 124 2.37 8.42 -3.70
CA THR A 124 1.29 8.77 -2.75
C THR A 124 1.15 7.78 -1.59
N ALA A 125 2.19 7.02 -1.23
CA ALA A 125 2.13 6.15 -0.04
C ALA A 125 1.89 6.93 1.27
N LEU A 126 2.18 8.24 1.28
CA LEU A 126 2.00 9.11 2.44
C LEU A 126 0.54 9.23 2.91
N PRO A 127 -0.47 9.44 2.03
CA PRO A 127 -1.87 9.36 2.43
C PRO A 127 -2.24 8.10 3.22
N HIS A 128 -1.87 6.90 2.75
CA HIS A 128 -2.22 5.67 3.45
C HIS A 128 -1.46 5.55 4.79
N ALA A 129 -0.14 5.77 4.79
CA ALA A 129 0.65 5.79 6.02
C ALA A 129 0.17 6.85 7.04
N GLY A 130 -0.31 7.99 6.54
CA GLY A 130 -0.94 9.04 7.34
C GLY A 130 -2.22 8.57 8.04
N MET A 131 -3.05 7.75 7.37
CA MET A 131 -4.20 7.09 8.00
C MET A 131 -3.77 6.04 9.01
N LEU A 132 -2.74 5.24 8.69
CA LEU A 132 -2.21 4.21 9.58
C LEU A 132 -1.66 4.79 10.90
N ILE A 133 -0.91 5.90 10.83
CA ILE A 133 -0.27 6.53 12.00
C ILE A 133 -1.24 7.38 12.83
N ALA A 134 -2.35 7.84 12.25
CA ALA A 134 -3.39 8.61 12.93
C ALA A 134 -4.21 7.76 13.92
N GLN A 135 -4.12 6.44 13.82
CA GLN A 135 -4.88 5.53 14.67
C GLN A 135 -4.44 5.55 16.13
N PRO A 136 -5.31 5.12 17.07
CA PRO A 136 -5.01 5.08 18.50
C PRO A 136 -4.01 3.95 18.81
N LEU A 137 -2.76 4.14 18.41
CA LEU A 137 -1.66 3.20 18.61
C LEU A 137 -1.04 3.40 20.01
N PRO A 138 -0.80 2.34 20.79
CA PRO A 138 -0.07 2.39 22.04
C PRO A 138 1.25 3.16 21.93
N ALA A 139 1.64 3.84 23.02
CA ALA A 139 2.93 4.51 23.09
C ALA A 139 4.07 3.51 22.90
N ALA A 140 5.12 3.92 22.18
CA ALA A 140 6.29 3.09 21.91
C ALA A 140 6.03 1.77 21.16
N ALA A 141 4.89 1.65 20.46
CA ALA A 141 4.58 0.48 19.66
C ALA A 141 5.56 0.29 18.50
N ALA A 142 5.95 -0.97 18.29
CA ALA A 142 6.67 -1.40 17.11
C ALA A 142 5.67 -1.76 16.00
N LEU A 143 5.95 -1.28 14.78
CA LEU A 143 5.06 -1.38 13.63
C LEU A 143 5.68 -2.26 12.55
N PHE A 144 4.96 -3.30 12.15
CA PHE A 144 5.29 -4.15 11.01
C PHE A 144 4.28 -3.91 9.88
N ALA A 145 4.75 -3.56 8.69
CA ALA A 145 3.90 -3.18 7.57
C ALA A 145 4.53 -3.63 6.23
N PRO A 146 3.78 -3.64 5.12
CA PRO A 146 4.33 -3.88 3.78
C PRO A 146 5.42 -2.86 3.48
N VAL A 147 6.37 -3.20 2.59
CA VAL A 147 7.56 -2.38 2.34
C VAL A 147 7.23 -0.91 2.03
N GLN A 148 6.19 -0.64 1.25
CA GLN A 148 5.81 0.73 0.90
C GLN A 148 5.27 1.52 2.11
N ASP A 149 4.37 0.92 2.89
CA ASP A 149 3.85 1.52 4.12
C ASP A 149 4.94 1.66 5.18
N ALA A 150 5.84 0.68 5.30
CA ALA A 150 6.97 0.73 6.22
C ALA A 150 7.90 1.91 5.91
N LEU A 151 8.25 2.13 4.65
CA LEU A 151 9.07 3.28 4.22
C LEU A 151 8.34 4.61 4.44
N ALA A 152 7.05 4.67 4.12
CA ALA A 152 6.24 5.87 4.30
C ALA A 152 6.05 6.20 5.79
N LEU A 153 5.72 5.22 6.64
CA LEU A 153 5.63 5.37 8.09
C LEU A 153 6.97 5.83 8.67
N GLN A 154 8.08 5.22 8.24
CA GLN A 154 9.41 5.64 8.69
C GLN A 154 9.70 7.10 8.32
N TYR A 155 9.34 7.52 7.10
CA TYR A 155 9.48 8.91 6.69
C TYR A 155 8.65 9.86 7.57
N LEU A 156 7.40 9.50 7.89
CA LEU A 156 6.53 10.30 8.76
C LEU A 156 7.05 10.39 10.21
N ILE A 157 7.58 9.30 10.74
CA ILE A 157 8.13 9.23 12.09
C ILE A 157 9.47 9.97 12.17
N ASP A 158 10.44 9.58 11.33
CA ASP A 158 11.84 10.02 11.46
C ASP A 158 12.08 11.41 10.86
N ILE A 159 11.42 11.75 9.75
CA ILE A 159 11.65 13.02 9.03
C ILE A 159 10.62 14.07 9.41
N TRP A 160 9.33 13.71 9.46
CA TRP A 160 8.27 14.66 9.80
C TRP A 160 8.01 14.77 11.30
N GLY A 161 8.53 13.84 12.11
CA GLY A 161 8.35 13.87 13.56
C GLY A 161 6.92 13.60 14.02
N ILE A 162 6.10 12.93 13.19
CA ILE A 162 4.74 12.52 13.56
C ILE A 162 4.86 11.22 14.38
N ARG A 163 4.43 11.25 15.65
CA ARG A 163 4.54 10.10 16.58
C ARG A 163 5.97 9.54 16.67
N PRO A 164 6.95 10.35 17.11
CA PRO A 164 8.36 9.93 17.22
C PRO A 164 8.57 8.84 18.29
N ASP A 165 7.53 8.52 19.08
CA ASP A 165 7.52 7.40 19.99
C ASP A 165 7.42 6.04 19.27
N LEU A 166 6.85 5.99 18.07
CA LEU A 166 6.65 4.75 17.31
C LEU A 166 7.91 4.36 16.53
N ARG A 167 8.02 3.08 16.13
CA ARG A 167 9.12 2.61 15.28
C ARG A 167 8.69 1.52 14.32
N VAL A 168 9.15 1.63 13.07
CA VAL A 168 8.98 0.56 12.08
C VAL A 168 10.03 -0.54 12.31
N VAL A 169 9.63 -1.80 12.23
CA VAL A 169 10.49 -2.95 12.51
C VAL A 169 10.45 -4.01 11.41
N SER A 170 11.56 -4.74 11.27
CA SER A 170 11.61 -5.99 10.50
C SER A 170 11.03 -7.17 11.29
N SER A 171 10.72 -8.28 10.63
CA SER A 171 10.22 -9.50 11.28
C SER A 171 11.19 -10.06 12.33
N ARG A 172 12.50 -9.98 12.07
CA ARG A 172 13.53 -10.38 13.06
C ARG A 172 13.48 -9.51 14.32
N GLN A 173 13.30 -8.21 14.17
CA GLN A 173 13.15 -7.29 15.30
C GLN A 173 11.82 -7.51 16.02
N ALA A 174 10.74 -7.75 15.27
CA ALA A 174 9.43 -8.08 15.80
C ALA A 174 9.47 -9.33 16.69
N ALA A 175 10.18 -10.38 16.28
CA ALA A 175 10.39 -11.58 17.10
C ALA A 175 11.11 -11.26 18.42
N ALA A 176 12.15 -10.42 18.41
CA ALA A 176 12.84 -9.99 19.62
C ALA A 176 11.92 -9.18 20.56
N ILE A 177 11.13 -8.27 20.00
CA ILE A 177 10.16 -7.46 20.75
C ILE A 177 9.12 -8.36 21.43
N LEU A 178 8.60 -9.37 20.74
CA LEU A 178 7.65 -10.33 21.31
C LEU A 178 8.26 -11.17 22.44
N GLN A 179 9.54 -11.54 22.33
CA GLN A 179 10.25 -12.24 23.40
C GLN A 179 10.41 -11.36 24.66
N GLU A 180 10.57 -10.05 24.45
CA GLU A 180 10.64 -9.04 25.52
C GLU A 180 9.25 -8.55 25.99
N ASN A 181 8.16 -9.08 25.42
CA ASN A 181 6.77 -8.68 25.68
C ASN A 181 6.49 -7.20 25.37
N GLY A 182 7.19 -6.64 24.38
CA GLY A 182 6.92 -5.29 23.92
C GLY A 182 5.68 -5.19 23.02
N PRO A 183 5.07 -4.00 22.90
CA PRO A 183 3.91 -3.77 22.04
C PRO A 183 4.31 -3.90 20.55
N LEU A 184 3.70 -4.86 19.86
CA LEU A 184 3.88 -5.10 18.44
C LEU A 184 2.53 -5.03 17.71
N LEU A 185 2.49 -4.23 16.66
CA LEU A 185 1.35 -4.10 15.76
C LEU A 185 1.82 -4.48 14.35
N ALA A 186 1.03 -5.27 13.65
CA ALA A 186 1.19 -5.56 12.24
C ALA A 186 0.00 -4.98 11.48
N THR A 187 0.21 -4.37 10.32
CA THR A 187 -0.95 -4.04 9.48
C THR A 187 -1.63 -5.33 9.07
N VAL A 188 -2.94 -5.28 8.84
CA VAL A 188 -3.74 -6.45 8.45
C VAL A 188 -3.11 -7.21 7.26
N ASP A 189 -2.68 -6.49 6.23
CA ASP A 189 -2.08 -7.07 5.02
C ASP A 189 -0.70 -7.71 5.26
N ALA A 190 0.06 -7.21 6.25
CA ALA A 190 1.39 -7.73 6.57
C ALA A 190 1.38 -8.81 7.66
N ALA A 191 0.29 -8.92 8.42
CA ALA A 191 0.18 -9.88 9.51
C ALA A 191 0.42 -11.34 9.08
N PRO A 192 -0.12 -11.86 7.95
CA PRO A 192 0.21 -13.21 7.48
C PRO A 192 1.71 -13.41 7.27
N THR A 193 2.37 -12.48 6.59
CA THR A 193 3.81 -12.53 6.32
C THR A 193 4.61 -12.51 7.62
N LEU A 194 4.23 -11.67 8.58
CA LEU A 194 4.88 -11.67 9.90
C LEU A 194 4.77 -13.04 10.56
N LEU A 195 3.56 -13.61 10.62
CA LEU A 195 3.30 -14.90 11.25
C LEU A 195 4.12 -16.04 10.63
N ASP A 196 4.30 -16.03 9.31
CA ASP A 196 5.11 -17.01 8.58
C ASP A 196 6.62 -16.84 8.85
N GLU A 197 7.07 -15.63 9.14
CA GLU A 197 8.48 -15.31 9.41
C GLU A 197 8.86 -15.41 10.89
N LEU A 198 7.89 -15.46 11.81
CA LEU A 198 8.15 -15.61 13.24
C LEU A 198 8.76 -17.00 13.54
N PRO A 199 9.72 -17.09 14.49
CA PRO A 199 10.27 -18.37 14.89
C PRO A 199 9.20 -19.32 15.43
N ALA A 200 9.21 -20.58 15.00
CA ALA A 200 8.26 -21.62 15.43
C ALA A 200 8.03 -21.75 16.95
N PRO A 201 9.03 -21.58 17.87
CA PRO A 201 8.75 -21.68 19.31
C PRO A 201 7.93 -20.51 19.87
N LEU A 202 7.76 -19.42 19.11
CA LEU A 202 7.06 -18.23 19.56
C LEU A 202 5.56 -18.36 19.27
N ALA A 203 4.81 -18.81 20.28
CA ALA A 203 3.35 -18.78 20.23
C ALA A 203 2.85 -17.33 20.39
N VAL A 204 1.92 -16.91 19.53
CA VAL A 204 1.36 -15.56 19.55
C VAL A 204 -0.16 -15.57 19.66
N GLN A 205 -0.68 -14.52 20.28
CA GLN A 205 -2.10 -14.15 20.32
C GLN A 205 -2.32 -12.96 19.39
N LEU A 206 -3.45 -12.94 18.69
CA LEU A 206 -3.82 -11.90 17.74
C LEU A 206 -5.14 -11.25 18.17
N GLN A 207 -5.17 -9.93 18.14
CA GLN A 207 -6.35 -9.12 18.42
C GLN A 207 -6.34 -7.91 17.49
N ASP A 208 -7.48 -7.51 16.94
CA ASP A 208 -7.53 -6.25 16.22
C ASP A 208 -7.36 -5.08 17.22
N GLN A 209 -6.41 -4.18 16.94
CA GLN A 209 -6.29 -2.89 17.63
C GLN A 209 -7.24 -1.87 17.02
N SER A 210 -7.44 -1.99 15.71
CA SER A 210 -8.24 -1.11 14.86
C SER A 210 -8.46 -1.80 13.52
N ALA A 211 -9.20 -1.18 12.60
CA ALA A 211 -9.54 -1.78 11.32
C ALA A 211 -8.32 -2.07 10.40
N ASP A 212 -7.18 -1.43 10.64
CA ASP A 212 -5.97 -1.61 9.82
C ASP A 212 -4.80 -2.25 10.59
N TRP A 213 -4.89 -2.38 11.92
CA TRP A 213 -3.81 -2.90 12.76
C TRP A 213 -4.24 -4.10 13.59
N VAL A 214 -3.45 -5.16 13.48
CA VAL A 214 -3.53 -6.36 14.32
C VAL A 214 -2.44 -6.25 15.38
N ARG A 215 -2.84 -6.30 16.65
CA ARG A 215 -1.93 -6.47 17.78
C ARG A 215 -1.46 -7.92 17.85
N VAL A 216 -0.16 -8.09 17.91
CA VAL A 216 0.51 -9.38 18.06
C VAL A 216 1.14 -9.41 19.44
N ASN A 217 0.65 -10.31 20.30
CA ASN A 217 1.15 -10.48 21.65
C ASN A 217 1.80 -11.86 21.81
N ASN A 218 2.73 -11.98 22.76
CA ASN A 218 3.22 -13.29 23.19
C ASN A 218 2.09 -14.06 23.89
N ALA A 219 1.78 -15.28 23.43
CA ALA A 219 0.67 -16.06 23.96
C ALA A 219 0.86 -16.51 25.42
N ALA A 220 2.08 -16.43 25.96
CA ALA A 220 2.36 -16.69 27.37
C ALA A 220 1.92 -15.56 28.31
N GLN A 221 1.57 -14.38 27.78
CA GLN A 221 1.15 -13.23 28.57
C GLN A 221 -0.38 -13.15 28.70
N PRO A 222 -0.88 -12.53 29.78
CA PRO A 222 -2.29 -12.17 29.88
C PRO A 222 -2.68 -11.21 28.76
N SER A 223 -3.90 -11.37 28.25
CA SER A 223 -4.49 -10.42 27.30
C SER A 223 -4.57 -9.03 27.94
N THR A 224 -4.03 -8.01 27.26
CA THR A 224 -4.16 -6.60 27.65
C THR A 224 -5.27 -5.91 26.84
N LEU A 225 -6.29 -6.65 26.43
CA LEU A 225 -7.39 -6.11 25.64
C LEU A 225 -8.17 -5.11 26.48
N GLU A 226 -8.47 -3.96 25.89
CA GLU A 226 -9.38 -2.99 26.51
C GLU A 226 -10.80 -3.57 26.53
N PRO A 227 -11.57 -3.40 27.61
CA PRO A 227 -12.94 -3.87 27.67
C PRO A 227 -13.82 -3.16 26.63
N PRO A 228 -14.95 -3.76 26.21
CA PRO A 228 -15.90 -3.09 25.34
C PRO A 228 -16.44 -1.83 26.02
N ALA A 229 -16.67 -0.77 25.23
CA ALA A 229 -17.28 0.46 25.72
C ALA A 229 -18.76 0.25 26.10
N VAL A 230 -19.44 -0.66 25.40
CA VAL A 230 -20.81 -1.10 25.67
C VAL A 230 -20.85 -2.61 25.82
N GLU A 231 -21.26 -3.09 26.98
CA GLU A 231 -21.50 -4.51 27.26
C GLU A 231 -22.87 -4.94 26.74
N LEU A 232 -22.95 -6.13 26.13
CA LEU A 232 -24.17 -6.71 25.55
C LEU A 232 -24.45 -8.12 26.08
N ASP A 233 -23.43 -8.99 26.14
CA ASP A 233 -23.55 -10.41 26.48
C ASP A 233 -24.62 -11.18 25.67
N GLU A 234 -24.75 -10.86 24.38
CA GLU A 234 -25.75 -11.46 23.49
C GLU A 234 -25.25 -12.78 22.91
N VAL A 235 -26.01 -13.86 23.12
CA VAL A 235 -25.65 -15.21 22.62
C VAL A 235 -25.95 -15.29 21.12
N ALA A 236 -24.92 -15.19 20.29
CA ALA A 236 -25.04 -15.27 18.83
C ALA A 236 -25.24 -16.72 18.37
N LEU A 237 -24.43 -17.64 18.91
CA LEU A 237 -24.48 -19.09 18.69
C LEU A 237 -24.18 -19.80 20.02
N PRO A 238 -24.48 -21.10 20.18
CA PRO A 238 -24.20 -21.82 21.43
C PRO A 238 -22.76 -21.71 21.95
N SER A 239 -21.78 -21.54 21.05
CA SER A 239 -20.36 -21.41 21.38
C SER A 239 -19.78 -19.99 21.19
N VAL A 240 -20.60 -19.02 20.78
CA VAL A 240 -20.17 -17.66 20.43
C VAL A 240 -21.09 -16.63 21.06
N VAL A 241 -20.53 -15.78 21.91
CA VAL A 241 -21.24 -14.67 22.55
C VAL A 241 -20.64 -13.35 22.03
N LEU A 242 -21.51 -12.40 21.67
CA LEU A 242 -21.10 -11.02 21.47
C LEU A 242 -21.10 -10.31 22.83
N ALA A 243 -19.93 -10.25 23.46
CA ALA A 243 -19.78 -9.67 24.79
C ALA A 243 -20.04 -8.16 24.80
N GLY A 244 -19.70 -7.47 23.70
CA GLY A 244 -19.93 -6.04 23.60
C GLY A 244 -19.31 -5.42 22.35
N TYR A 245 -19.31 -4.10 22.30
CA TYR A 245 -18.73 -3.33 21.20
C TYR A 245 -18.16 -1.98 21.67
N SER A 246 -17.25 -1.46 20.85
CA SER A 246 -16.72 -0.09 20.95
C SER A 246 -16.79 0.54 19.56
N PHE A 247 -17.06 1.83 19.46
CA PHE A 247 -17.04 2.52 18.16
C PHE A 247 -16.51 3.93 18.31
N ALA A 248 -15.92 4.45 17.23
CA ALA A 248 -15.45 5.83 17.16
C ALA A 248 -15.48 6.32 15.70
N PRO A 249 -15.56 7.63 15.45
CA PRO A 249 -15.25 8.18 14.14
C PRO A 249 -13.84 7.75 13.70
N THR A 250 -13.67 7.39 12.43
CA THR A 250 -12.35 7.03 11.91
C THR A 250 -11.39 8.22 12.07
N PRO A 251 -10.16 8.00 12.57
CA PRO A 251 -9.17 9.08 12.74
C PRO A 251 -8.89 9.84 11.44
N VAL A 252 -8.73 11.16 11.55
CA VAL A 252 -8.46 12.02 10.40
C VAL A 252 -6.99 11.95 10.03
N ASN A 253 -6.70 11.76 8.73
CA ASN A 253 -5.34 11.81 8.19
C ASN A 253 -4.68 13.18 8.45
N PRO A 254 -3.57 13.27 9.20
CA PRO A 254 -2.90 14.54 9.48
C PRO A 254 -2.25 15.16 8.23
N ILE A 255 -2.01 14.37 7.18
CA ILE A 255 -1.32 14.80 5.95
C ILE A 255 -2.32 15.27 4.89
N ALA A 256 -3.47 14.59 4.82
CA ALA A 256 -4.49 14.85 3.82
C ALA A 256 -5.89 14.91 4.49
N PRO A 257 -6.13 15.86 5.42
CA PRO A 257 -7.38 15.91 6.18
C PRO A 257 -8.60 16.15 5.28
N GLN A 258 -8.42 16.84 4.15
CA GLN A 258 -9.49 17.13 3.19
C GLN A 258 -9.88 15.91 2.33
N SER A 259 -9.08 14.83 2.35
CA SER A 259 -9.32 13.61 1.58
C SER A 259 -9.99 12.51 2.41
N ALA A 260 -10.23 12.73 3.70
CA ALA A 260 -10.89 11.77 4.56
C ALA A 260 -12.35 11.58 4.11
N SER A 261 -12.66 10.40 3.59
CA SER A 261 -14.06 9.99 3.44
C SER A 261 -14.64 9.75 4.83
N PRO A 262 -15.89 10.15 5.08
CA PRO A 262 -16.56 9.83 6.33
C PRO A 262 -16.57 8.32 6.55
N ALA A 263 -16.12 7.89 7.72
CA ALA A 263 -16.10 6.49 8.11
C ALA A 263 -16.20 6.36 9.63
N MET A 264 -16.59 5.17 10.08
CA MET A 264 -16.65 4.80 11.48
C MET A 264 -15.87 3.51 11.70
N ASP A 265 -15.06 3.50 12.75
CA ASP A 265 -14.36 2.31 13.20
C ASP A 265 -15.22 1.66 14.30
N LEU A 266 -15.52 0.37 14.15
CA LEU A 266 -16.34 -0.44 15.06
C LEU A 266 -15.52 -1.65 15.49
N ILE A 267 -15.38 -1.89 16.80
CA ILE A 267 -14.75 -3.10 17.35
C ILE A 267 -15.83 -3.95 17.99
N LEU A 268 -16.00 -5.17 17.50
CA LEU A 268 -16.84 -6.19 18.11
C LEU A 268 -15.98 -7.06 19.03
N TYR A 269 -16.50 -7.36 20.22
CA TYR A 269 -15.81 -8.20 21.21
C TYR A 269 -16.54 -9.54 21.30
N TRP A 270 -15.91 -10.56 20.73
CA TRP A 270 -16.44 -11.92 20.72
C TRP A 270 -15.86 -12.72 21.87
N GLN A 271 -16.72 -13.43 22.61
CA GLN A 271 -16.31 -14.44 23.58
C GLN A 271 -16.58 -15.83 23.02
N LEU A 272 -15.56 -16.67 23.00
CA LEU A 272 -15.64 -18.05 22.51
C LEU A 272 -15.71 -19.02 23.69
N VAL A 273 -16.87 -19.67 23.88
CA VAL A 273 -17.10 -20.58 25.00
C VAL A 273 -16.14 -21.76 24.95
N ASP A 274 -16.02 -22.38 23.77
CA ASP A 274 -15.14 -23.54 23.54
C ASP A 274 -13.73 -23.14 23.07
N GLY A 275 -13.45 -21.83 22.96
CA GLY A 275 -12.19 -21.30 22.43
C GLY A 275 -12.02 -21.47 20.92
N VAL A 276 -13.09 -21.85 20.21
CA VAL A 276 -13.07 -22.14 18.77
C VAL A 276 -14.17 -21.38 18.06
N TRP A 277 -13.81 -20.69 16.97
CA TRP A 277 -14.78 -20.10 16.06
C TRP A 277 -15.46 -21.21 15.23
N PRO A 278 -16.79 -21.25 15.09
CA PRO A 278 -17.47 -22.28 14.33
C PRO A 278 -17.00 -22.37 12.87
N GLU A 279 -16.79 -23.60 12.39
CA GLU A 279 -16.32 -23.82 11.02
C GLU A 279 -17.38 -23.35 10.01
N GLY A 280 -16.93 -22.68 8.95
CA GLY A 280 -17.80 -22.20 7.87
C GLY A 280 -18.66 -20.97 8.20
N VAL A 281 -18.64 -20.47 9.44
CA VAL A 281 -19.38 -19.26 9.83
C VAL A 281 -18.55 -18.01 9.52
N SER A 282 -19.14 -17.10 8.76
CA SER A 282 -18.63 -15.78 8.41
C SER A 282 -19.46 -14.67 9.09
N ILE A 283 -18.91 -13.46 9.13
CA ILE A 283 -19.49 -12.28 9.78
C ILE A 283 -19.76 -11.23 8.71
N SER A 284 -20.96 -10.65 8.71
CA SER A 284 -21.34 -9.48 7.91
C SER A 284 -21.74 -8.36 8.85
N VAL A 285 -21.07 -7.22 8.76
CA VAL A 285 -21.40 -6.02 9.54
C VAL A 285 -21.99 -4.95 8.64
N ARG A 286 -23.14 -4.40 9.03
CA ARG A 286 -23.89 -3.40 8.25
C ARG A 286 -24.35 -2.25 9.15
N PRO A 287 -23.97 -1.00 8.87
CA PRO A 287 -24.48 0.15 9.63
C PRO A 287 -25.93 0.46 9.24
N THR A 288 -26.71 0.94 10.21
CA THR A 288 -28.11 1.34 10.02
C THR A 288 -28.34 2.81 10.34
N LEU A 289 -29.35 3.39 9.70
CA LEU A 289 -29.91 4.70 10.01
C LEU A 289 -31.43 4.62 10.08
N LYS A 290 -32.00 4.94 11.24
CA LYS A 290 -33.42 4.82 11.57
C LYS A 290 -33.95 3.41 11.33
N GLY A 291 -33.13 2.42 11.67
CA GLY A 291 -33.39 1.00 11.45
C GLY A 291 -33.29 0.53 9.99
N ASN A 292 -32.94 1.40 9.04
CA ASN A 292 -32.74 1.02 7.64
C ASN A 292 -31.25 0.84 7.33
N LEU A 293 -30.92 -0.10 6.45
CA LEU A 293 -29.55 -0.30 5.98
C LEU A 293 -29.08 0.90 5.15
N ILE A 294 -27.87 1.37 5.43
CA ILE A 294 -27.26 2.49 4.72
C ILE A 294 -26.75 2.01 3.37
N ARG A 295 -26.99 2.79 2.31
CA ARG A 295 -26.51 2.51 0.95
C ARG A 295 -25.18 3.20 0.67
N VAL A 296 -24.36 2.58 -0.16
CA VAL A 296 -23.07 3.14 -0.60
C VAL A 296 -23.33 4.43 -1.38
N PRO A 297 -22.60 5.52 -1.11
CA PRO A 297 -22.71 6.74 -1.89
C PRO A 297 -22.39 6.49 -3.37
N GLN A 298 -23.23 6.98 -4.29
CA GLN A 298 -22.97 6.86 -5.73
C GLN A 298 -21.58 7.40 -6.09
N GLY A 299 -20.79 6.59 -6.83
CA GLY A 299 -19.46 6.96 -7.31
C GLY A 299 -18.27 6.61 -6.41
N LYS A 300 -18.47 5.87 -5.31
CA LYS A 300 -17.37 5.30 -4.51
C LYS A 300 -17.41 3.76 -4.55
N PRO A 301 -16.30 3.08 -4.88
CA PRO A 301 -16.25 1.63 -4.80
C PRO A 301 -16.33 1.16 -3.35
N ASN A 302 -17.09 0.09 -3.10
CA ASN A 302 -16.95 -0.69 -1.88
C ASN A 302 -15.55 -1.33 -1.85
N GLN A 303 -14.91 -1.37 -0.69
CA GLN A 303 -13.62 -2.05 -0.52
C GLN A 303 -13.79 -3.54 -0.86
N GLY A 304 -13.39 -3.95 -2.06
CA GLY A 304 -13.38 -5.36 -2.48
C GLY A 304 -13.96 -5.67 -3.87
N GLU A 305 -14.65 -4.74 -4.54
CA GLU A 305 -15.34 -5.07 -5.80
C GLU A 305 -15.10 -4.04 -6.93
N SER A 306 -14.92 -4.56 -8.14
CA SER A 306 -14.39 -3.83 -9.31
C SER A 306 -15.47 -3.21 -10.22
N ASN A 307 -16.74 -3.13 -9.80
CA ASN A 307 -17.80 -2.66 -10.69
C ASN A 307 -18.65 -1.52 -10.08
N PRO A 308 -18.35 -0.25 -10.42
CA PRO A 308 -19.02 0.93 -9.85
C PRO A 308 -20.43 1.23 -10.39
N GLU A 309 -21.03 0.37 -11.24
CA GLU A 309 -22.32 0.63 -11.89
C GLU A 309 -23.56 0.11 -11.11
N GLU A 310 -23.38 -0.68 -10.04
CA GLU A 310 -24.51 -1.10 -9.18
C GLU A 310 -24.78 -0.05 -8.09
N SER A 311 -25.65 0.91 -8.41
CA SER A 311 -26.01 2.04 -7.54
C SER A 311 -26.98 1.71 -6.37
N ASP A 312 -27.16 0.43 -6.02
CA ASP A 312 -28.00 -0.02 -4.90
C ASP A 312 -27.28 -0.93 -3.89
N GLN A 313 -25.96 -0.79 -3.76
CA GLN A 313 -25.21 -1.58 -2.79
C GLN A 313 -25.41 -1.04 -1.37
N ILE A 314 -25.58 -1.96 -0.42
CA ILE A 314 -25.60 -1.67 1.01
C ILE A 314 -24.16 -1.54 1.51
N VAL A 315 -23.91 -0.62 2.43
CA VAL A 315 -22.64 -0.56 3.17
C VAL A 315 -22.53 -1.84 3.98
N GLN A 316 -21.56 -2.67 3.64
CA GLN A 316 -21.34 -3.96 4.28
C GLN A 316 -19.85 -4.26 4.31
N GLN A 317 -19.39 -4.86 5.40
CA GLN A 317 -18.06 -5.45 5.47
C GLN A 317 -18.18 -6.91 5.92
N ASP A 318 -17.69 -7.80 5.07
CA ASP A 318 -17.69 -9.24 5.32
C ASP A 318 -16.32 -9.72 5.82
N ARG A 319 -16.35 -10.68 6.75
CA ARG A 319 -15.15 -11.39 7.21
C ARG A 319 -15.39 -12.88 7.28
N PRO A 320 -14.40 -13.70 6.88
CA PRO A 320 -14.52 -15.14 7.02
C PRO A 320 -14.57 -15.57 8.49
N ARG A 321 -13.86 -14.87 9.40
CA ARG A 321 -13.80 -15.08 10.86
C ARG A 321 -13.26 -13.79 11.54
N PRO A 322 -13.29 -13.69 12.89
CA PRO A 322 -12.69 -12.57 13.60
C PRO A 322 -11.21 -12.35 13.28
N VAL A 323 -10.73 -11.12 13.47
CA VAL A 323 -9.31 -10.73 13.26
C VAL A 323 -8.88 -11.06 11.84
N HIS A 324 -9.71 -10.68 10.86
CA HIS A 324 -9.48 -10.91 9.43
C HIS A 324 -9.21 -12.37 9.03
N GLY A 325 -9.70 -13.34 9.82
CA GLY A 325 -9.44 -14.76 9.57
C GLY A 325 -8.07 -15.26 10.03
N LEU A 326 -7.28 -14.44 10.73
CA LEU A 326 -5.93 -14.77 11.19
C LEU A 326 -5.94 -15.67 12.44
N ILE A 327 -7.04 -15.71 13.18
CA ILE A 327 -7.17 -16.60 14.34
C ILE A 327 -7.22 -18.05 13.87
N LYS A 328 -6.32 -18.88 14.43
CA LYS A 328 -6.33 -20.33 14.24
C LYS A 328 -7.43 -20.96 15.10
N LEU A 329 -8.21 -21.83 14.49
CA LEU A 329 -9.42 -22.49 15.03
C LEU A 329 -9.22 -23.38 16.26
N SER A 330 -8.01 -23.51 16.78
CA SER A 330 -7.71 -24.50 17.84
C SER A 330 -6.67 -23.99 18.81
N ALA A 331 -6.69 -22.68 19.07
CA ALA A 331 -5.87 -22.05 20.09
C ALA A 331 -6.49 -22.33 21.49
N PRO A 332 -5.91 -23.24 22.31
CA PRO A 332 -6.47 -23.59 23.61
C PRO A 332 -6.53 -22.40 24.59
N PHE A 333 -5.81 -21.33 24.30
CA PHE A 333 -5.80 -20.11 25.10
C PHE A 333 -7.02 -19.21 24.89
N LEU A 334 -7.87 -19.44 23.89
CA LEU A 334 -9.04 -18.59 23.62
C LEU A 334 -10.29 -18.94 24.43
N GLN A 335 -10.28 -19.99 25.26
CA GLN A 335 -11.44 -20.33 26.08
C GLN A 335 -11.82 -19.18 27.00
N GLN A 336 -13.05 -18.68 26.85
CA GLN A 336 -13.61 -17.54 27.59
C GLN A 336 -12.85 -16.21 27.41
N GLN A 337 -11.85 -16.14 26.53
CA GLN A 337 -11.17 -14.88 26.22
C GLN A 337 -11.98 -14.06 25.22
N LEU A 338 -11.89 -12.74 25.40
CA LEU A 338 -12.41 -11.79 24.43
C LEU A 338 -11.49 -11.68 23.22
N VAL A 339 -12.10 -11.67 22.05
CA VAL A 339 -11.47 -11.44 20.75
C VAL A 339 -12.01 -10.13 20.20
N ALA A 340 -11.14 -9.14 20.06
CA ALA A 340 -11.47 -7.89 19.37
C ALA A 340 -11.38 -8.06 17.86
N ASP A 341 -12.44 -7.65 17.17
CA ASP A 341 -12.62 -7.76 15.72
C ASP A 341 -13.10 -6.41 15.17
N ALA A 342 -12.20 -5.69 14.50
CA ALA A 342 -12.36 -4.27 14.22
C ALA A 342 -12.67 -3.98 12.75
N TYR A 343 -13.76 -3.31 12.46
CA TYR A 343 -14.31 -2.98 11.14
C TYR A 343 -14.16 -1.49 10.85
N ARG A 344 -14.05 -1.13 9.56
CA ARG A 344 -14.16 0.25 9.10
C ARG A 344 -15.30 0.36 8.11
N LEU A 345 -16.36 1.02 8.54
CA LEU A 345 -17.59 1.18 7.77
C LEU A 345 -17.55 2.54 7.07
N ALA A 346 -17.51 2.53 5.74
CA ALA A 346 -17.56 3.75 4.94
C ALA A 346 -18.95 4.38 4.98
N LEU A 347 -19.02 5.68 5.25
CA LEU A 347 -20.28 6.41 5.43
C LEU A 347 -20.44 7.51 4.37
N ALA A 348 -21.70 7.85 4.09
CA ALA A 348 -22.05 9.01 3.27
C ALA A 348 -21.79 10.33 4.00
N GLU A 349 -22.07 10.36 5.30
CA GLU A 349 -21.93 11.51 6.18
C GLU A 349 -21.12 11.11 7.43
N PRO A 350 -20.40 12.06 8.06
CA PRO A 350 -19.66 11.78 9.31
C PRO A 350 -20.59 11.28 10.42
N ALA A 351 -20.16 10.27 11.16
CA ALA A 351 -20.80 9.92 12.44
C ALA A 351 -20.70 11.12 13.41
N PRO A 352 -21.74 11.48 14.18
CA PRO A 352 -23.00 10.76 14.43
C PRO A 352 -24.13 11.00 13.42
N ALA A 353 -23.99 11.90 12.44
CA ALA A 353 -25.12 12.30 11.59
C ALA A 353 -25.65 11.15 10.69
N GLY A 354 -24.78 10.20 10.35
CA GLY A 354 -25.08 9.15 9.37
C GLY A 354 -25.50 7.77 9.91
N VAL A 355 -25.31 7.44 11.20
CA VAL A 355 -25.49 6.07 11.73
C VAL A 355 -26.12 6.09 13.13
N ASP A 356 -27.13 5.24 13.38
CA ASP A 356 -27.77 5.07 14.69
C ASP A 356 -27.83 3.62 15.19
N GLY A 357 -27.32 2.66 14.43
CA GLY A 357 -27.27 1.26 14.80
C GLY A 357 -26.35 0.43 13.91
N VAL A 358 -26.16 -0.81 14.29
CA VAL A 358 -25.44 -1.82 13.50
C VAL A 358 -26.24 -3.11 13.49
N SER A 359 -26.31 -3.74 12.32
CA SER A 359 -26.75 -5.11 12.14
C SER A 359 -25.52 -6.00 11.90
N VAL A 360 -25.37 -7.03 12.73
CA VAL A 360 -24.33 -8.04 12.62
C VAL A 360 -25.00 -9.37 12.27
N ILE A 361 -24.58 -9.96 11.17
CA ILE A 361 -25.11 -11.23 10.68
C ILE A 361 -24.00 -12.26 10.71
N LEU A 362 -24.25 -13.38 11.36
CA LEU A 362 -23.44 -14.58 11.21
C LEU A 362 -24.08 -15.44 10.13
N TYR A 363 -23.31 -15.83 9.12
CA TYR A 363 -23.83 -16.59 7.99
C TYR A 363 -22.90 -17.72 7.58
N GLN A 364 -23.45 -18.74 6.94
CA GLN A 364 -22.71 -19.85 6.35
C GLN A 364 -22.97 -19.95 4.86
N LYS A 365 -21.96 -20.35 4.11
CA LYS A 365 -22.12 -20.69 2.69
C LYS A 365 -22.76 -22.07 2.56
N LYS A 366 -23.83 -22.17 1.78
CA LYS A 366 -24.50 -23.43 1.41
C LYS A 366 -24.48 -23.62 -0.11
N ASP A 367 -24.80 -24.83 -0.56
CA ASP A 367 -24.97 -25.12 -1.98
C ASP A 367 -26.08 -24.23 -2.57
N GLY A 368 -25.69 -23.25 -3.38
CA GLY A 368 -26.61 -22.32 -4.03
C GLY A 368 -26.86 -20.99 -3.29
N GLY A 369 -26.15 -20.68 -2.19
CA GLY A 369 -26.29 -19.37 -1.55
C GLY A 369 -25.66 -19.23 -0.17
N PHE A 370 -26.22 -18.35 0.64
CA PHE A 370 -25.84 -18.09 2.01
C PHE A 370 -27.05 -18.28 2.94
N GLU A 371 -26.81 -18.81 4.13
CA GLU A 371 -27.80 -18.94 5.19
C GLU A 371 -27.37 -18.12 6.39
N ASN A 372 -28.24 -17.25 6.88
CA ASN A 372 -28.02 -16.54 8.13
C ASN A 372 -28.26 -17.51 9.28
N VAL A 373 -27.24 -17.72 10.10
CA VAL A 373 -27.29 -18.58 11.29
C VAL A 373 -27.55 -17.80 12.58
N ALA A 374 -27.23 -16.50 12.57
CA ALA A 374 -27.61 -15.57 13.62
C ALA A 374 -27.72 -14.14 13.06
N GLU A 375 -28.63 -13.35 13.63
CA GLU A 375 -28.77 -11.93 13.33
C GLU A 375 -28.85 -11.17 14.66
N LEU A 376 -27.97 -10.19 14.82
CA LEU A 376 -27.90 -9.31 15.98
C LEU A 376 -28.08 -7.89 15.48
N ALA A 377 -28.82 -7.08 16.23
CA ALA A 377 -28.99 -5.67 15.95
C ALA A 377 -28.93 -4.90 17.25
N PHE A 378 -28.10 -3.86 17.29
CA PHE A 378 -27.96 -3.02 18.48
C PHE A 378 -27.83 -1.54 18.07
N PRO A 379 -28.40 -0.64 18.88
CA PRO A 379 -28.29 0.80 18.64
C PRO A 379 -26.86 1.27 18.90
N LEU A 380 -26.39 2.26 18.15
CA LEU A 380 -25.20 3.02 18.50
C LEU A 380 -25.68 4.24 19.28
N ASP A 381 -25.70 4.15 20.61
CA ASP A 381 -25.97 5.34 21.41
C ASP A 381 -24.74 6.26 21.36
N MET A 382 -24.75 7.20 20.41
CA MET A 382 -23.70 8.20 20.26
C MET A 382 -23.72 9.24 21.39
N ARG A 383 -24.70 9.17 22.32
CA ARG A 383 -24.58 9.83 23.62
C ARG A 383 -23.60 8.97 24.40
N GLY A 384 -22.33 9.37 24.41
CA GLY A 384 -21.32 8.68 25.21
C GLY A 384 -21.74 8.50 26.68
N PRO A 385 -20.96 7.75 27.48
CA PRO A 385 -21.21 7.63 28.92
C PRO A 385 -21.40 8.98 29.61
#